data_AF-A0A6A9T654-F1
#
_entry.id   AF-A0A6A9T654-F1
#
_cell.length_a   1.000
_cell.length_b   1.000
_cell.length_c   1.000
_cell.angle_alpha   90.00
_cell.angle_beta   90.00
_cell.angle_gamma   90.00
#
_symmetry.space_group_name_H-M   'P 1'
#
loop_
_entity.id
_entity.type
_entity.pdbx_description
1 polymer ?
#
loop_
_entity_poly.entity_id
_entity_poly.type
_entity_poly.pdbx_seq_one_letter_code
_entity_poly.pdbx_strand_id
1 'polypeptide(L)'
;MDPTTSGRFRVHDRRPRPDIDATANEADGGADTAKTADTDGPIGADGPAGSDRPAGADEWTEPVDPREEDEPSGSDDPPEEFVLVEIPDGSVDPTAPGAAERYDPLYATAEAYEGDLAERVAALEPGYVVDATLAWTDGSARFVDVDVVRETRFRFADDVEGMFEAAVEAWRAVRAEGEAVGSVTTRSNDGDPNGALYLFADAPGSDTFADLRAGRLPIEPLVARVNASRADDDPREVFVLRPAAHEFVAVYVVFDRDGVLAQTVRDTYGLGSGFVAGLDAREVEALDADRGDGADTHVDESRGNGDNDHDDFDPLDRV
;
A
#
# COMPACT_ATOMS: atom_id res chain seq x y z
N MET A 1 1.27 35.31 -2.94
CA MET A 1 2.41 34.39 -3.11
C MET A 1 2.25 33.37 -2.03
N ASP A 2 1.98 32.14 -2.44
CA ASP A 2 1.89 31.01 -1.54
C ASP A 2 3.27 30.76 -0.91
N PRO A 3 3.34 30.38 0.37
CA PRO A 3 4.61 30.05 0.98
C PRO A 3 5.19 28.83 0.27
N THR A 4 6.49 28.86 0.01
CA THR A 4 7.21 27.77 -0.63
C THR A 4 8.33 27.24 0.26
N THR A 5 8.49 25.92 0.30
CA THR A 5 9.61 25.24 0.97
C THR A 5 10.42 24.53 -0.10
N SER A 6 11.75 24.66 -0.08
CA SER A 6 12.64 23.92 -0.97
C SER A 6 13.66 23.15 -0.14
N GLY A 7 13.95 21.92 -0.55
CA GLY A 7 14.83 21.05 0.20
C GLY A 7 14.96 19.68 -0.46
N ARG A 8 15.66 18.80 0.24
CA ARG A 8 15.80 17.40 -0.14
C ARG A 8 14.79 16.59 0.64
N PHE A 9 13.99 15.79 -0.06
CA PHE A 9 12.93 14.98 0.54
C PHE A 9 13.10 13.52 0.16
N ARG A 10 12.72 12.62 1.05
CA ARG A 10 12.44 11.23 0.70
C ARG A 10 10.95 11.04 0.53
N VAL A 11 10.55 10.42 -0.58
CA VAL A 11 9.21 9.86 -0.76
C VAL A 11 9.12 8.61 0.11
N HIS A 12 8.31 8.60 1.16
CA HIS A 12 8.11 7.44 2.04
C HIS A 12 7.07 6.49 1.48
N ASP A 13 5.94 7.03 1.04
CA ASP A 13 4.82 6.26 0.52
C ASP A 13 3.99 7.12 -0.45
N ARG A 14 3.21 6.44 -1.29
CA ARG A 14 2.15 7.01 -2.11
C ARG A 14 0.86 6.30 -1.72
N ARG A 15 -0.11 7.06 -1.21
CA ARG A 15 -1.32 6.49 -0.64
C ARG A 15 -2.55 7.31 -1.01
N PRO A 16 -3.75 6.70 -0.99
CA PRO A 16 -4.98 7.47 -1.03
C PRO A 16 -5.05 8.38 0.20
N ARG A 17 -5.50 9.62 0.00
CA ARG A 17 -5.73 10.55 1.09
C ARG A 17 -6.81 9.99 2.01
N PRO A 18 -6.61 9.97 3.35
CA PRO A 18 -7.63 9.52 4.27
C PRO A 18 -8.85 10.46 4.21
N ASP A 19 -10.04 9.89 4.08
CA ASP A 19 -11.30 10.64 4.19
C ASP A 19 -11.46 11.17 5.61
N ILE A 20 -11.23 12.48 5.75
CA ILE A 20 -11.27 13.16 7.05
C ILE A 20 -12.70 13.17 7.61
N ASP A 21 -13.73 13.03 6.76
CA ASP A 21 -15.15 12.99 7.15
C ASP A 21 -15.60 11.64 7.75
N ALA A 22 -14.86 10.54 7.56
CA ALA A 22 -15.24 9.24 8.12
C ALA A 22 -14.99 9.13 9.64
N THR A 23 -14.03 9.89 10.17
CA THR A 23 -13.61 9.79 11.59
C THR A 23 -14.43 10.63 12.56
N ALA A 24 -15.32 11.51 12.06
CA ALA A 24 -16.15 12.36 12.90
C ALA A 24 -17.41 11.67 13.45
N ASN A 25 -17.77 10.47 12.94
CA ASN A 25 -19.05 9.84 13.25
C ASN A 25 -18.98 8.62 14.20
N GLU A 26 -17.78 8.19 14.62
CA GLU A 26 -17.64 7.03 15.54
C GLU A 26 -17.37 7.41 17.00
N ALA A 27 -17.45 8.70 17.34
CA ALA A 27 -17.24 9.20 18.70
C ALA A 27 -18.51 9.81 19.33
N ASP A 28 -19.69 9.21 19.16
CA ASP A 28 -20.80 9.42 20.10
C ASP A 28 -21.82 8.26 20.11
N GLY A 29 -21.48 7.20 20.84
CA GLY A 29 -22.33 6.01 21.04
C GLY A 29 -22.48 5.65 22.51
N GLY A 30 -22.50 6.64 23.40
CA GLY A 30 -22.68 6.46 24.84
C GLY A 30 -24.16 6.40 25.25
N ALA A 31 -24.66 5.18 25.42
CA ALA A 31 -25.78 4.76 26.29
C ALA A 31 -26.96 5.71 26.53
N ASP A 32 -28.17 5.30 26.10
CA ASP A 32 -29.34 5.45 26.96
C ASP A 32 -30.33 4.29 26.82
N THR A 33 -30.54 3.59 27.93
CA THR A 33 -31.51 2.52 28.12
C THR A 33 -32.78 3.11 28.72
N ALA A 34 -33.88 3.15 27.96
CA ALA A 34 -35.21 3.29 28.56
C ALA A 34 -36.33 2.63 27.73
N LYS A 35 -37.00 1.73 28.45
CA LYS A 35 -38.17 0.90 28.16
C LYS A 35 -39.48 1.69 28.15
N THR A 36 -40.39 1.37 27.21
CA THR A 36 -41.88 1.13 27.36
C THR A 36 -42.48 0.89 25.96
N ALA A 37 -42.96 -0.30 25.60
CA ALA A 37 -44.24 -0.94 25.92
C ALA A 37 -45.44 -0.44 25.05
N ASP A 38 -45.92 -1.37 24.21
CA ASP A 38 -47.28 -1.64 23.71
C ASP A 38 -48.21 -0.48 23.27
N THR A 39 -48.83 -0.60 22.09
CA THR A 39 -50.26 -1.01 21.94
C THR A 39 -50.68 -1.12 20.45
N ASP A 40 -51.27 -2.28 20.14
CA ASP A 40 -52.30 -2.66 19.16
C ASP A 40 -52.97 -1.65 18.18
N GLY A 41 -53.35 -2.19 17.00
CA GLY A 41 -53.97 -1.50 15.84
C GLY A 41 -55.46 -1.08 15.99
N PRO A 42 -56.32 -1.04 14.93
CA PRO A 42 -56.18 -1.60 13.58
C PRO A 42 -56.52 -0.64 12.41
N ILE A 43 -56.27 -1.16 11.20
CA ILE A 43 -56.56 -0.59 9.89
C ILE A 43 -57.98 -1.01 9.49
N GLY A 44 -58.86 -0.04 9.20
CA GLY A 44 -60.24 -0.24 8.77
C GLY A 44 -60.45 0.20 7.33
N ALA A 45 -61.15 -0.64 6.58
CA ALA A 45 -61.49 -0.58 5.16
C ALA A 45 -62.21 0.70 4.70
N ASP A 46 -62.09 1.03 3.40
CA ASP A 46 -63.23 1.05 2.47
C ASP A 46 -62.79 1.41 1.03
N GLY A 47 -63.11 0.54 0.07
CA GLY A 47 -63.38 0.93 -1.34
C GLY A 47 -64.90 1.16 -1.51
N PRO A 48 -65.48 1.20 -2.73
CA PRO A 48 -64.91 1.05 -4.07
C PRO A 48 -65.55 2.00 -5.14
N ALA A 49 -65.36 1.63 -6.43
CA ALA A 49 -66.05 2.08 -7.66
C ALA A 49 -65.55 3.42 -8.27
N GLY A 50 -65.13 3.53 -9.53
CA GLY A 50 -65.43 2.75 -10.73
C GLY A 50 -66.27 3.61 -11.67
N SER A 51 -65.72 4.05 -12.82
CA SER A 51 -66.47 4.38 -14.05
C SER A 51 -65.52 4.72 -15.21
N ASP A 52 -65.84 4.11 -16.35
CA ASP A 52 -65.21 4.13 -17.68
C ASP A 52 -65.42 5.43 -18.49
N ARG A 53 -64.32 5.89 -19.14
CA ARG A 53 -64.16 6.41 -20.55
C ARG A 53 -64.98 7.63 -21.09
N PRO A 54 -64.64 8.24 -22.26
CA PRO A 54 -63.40 8.23 -23.08
C PRO A 54 -62.96 9.59 -23.71
N ALA A 55 -61.78 9.56 -24.37
CA ALA A 55 -61.36 10.23 -25.62
C ALA A 55 -61.15 11.76 -25.70
N GLY A 56 -59.97 12.14 -26.20
CA GLY A 56 -59.79 13.37 -27.00
C GLY A 56 -58.46 14.08 -26.79
N ALA A 57 -57.54 13.81 -27.73
CA ALA A 57 -56.29 14.51 -28.04
C ALA A 57 -56.09 15.94 -27.51
N ASP A 58 -54.92 16.17 -26.90
CA ASP A 58 -54.17 17.42 -27.05
C ASP A 58 -52.65 17.14 -27.09
N GLU A 59 -52.08 17.64 -28.17
CA GLU A 59 -50.71 18.01 -28.50
C GLU A 59 -49.63 18.19 -27.40
N TRP A 60 -48.43 17.65 -27.72
CA TRP A 60 -47.07 18.11 -27.44
C TRP A 60 -46.60 18.43 -25.99
N THR A 61 -45.81 17.52 -25.43
CA THR A 61 -44.42 17.81 -25.03
C THR A 61 -43.60 16.53 -25.08
N GLU A 62 -42.51 16.52 -25.84
CA GLU A 62 -41.49 15.48 -25.69
C GLU A 62 -40.99 15.52 -24.24
N PRO A 63 -40.99 14.40 -23.49
CA PRO A 63 -40.24 14.35 -22.25
C PRO A 63 -38.77 14.42 -22.64
N VAL A 64 -38.17 15.60 -22.46
CA VAL A 64 -36.73 15.70 -22.19
C VAL A 64 -36.45 14.73 -21.05
N ASP A 65 -35.75 13.64 -21.35
CA ASP A 65 -35.26 12.72 -20.34
C ASP A 65 -34.32 13.52 -19.42
N PRO A 66 -34.65 13.72 -18.13
CA PRO A 66 -33.78 14.48 -17.23
C PRO A 66 -32.58 13.64 -16.76
N ARG A 67 -32.19 12.59 -17.49
CA ARG A 67 -31.12 11.66 -17.09
C ARG A 67 -29.88 11.72 -17.98
N GLU A 68 -29.68 12.82 -18.69
CA GLU A 68 -28.31 13.29 -18.95
C GLU A 68 -27.91 14.23 -17.80
N GLU A 69 -27.98 13.72 -16.57
CA GLU A 69 -27.04 14.19 -15.55
C GLU A 69 -25.70 13.64 -16.02
N ASP A 70 -24.83 14.54 -16.48
CA ASP A 70 -23.41 14.31 -16.68
C ASP A 70 -22.93 13.34 -15.60
N GLU A 71 -22.72 12.07 -15.95
CA GLU A 71 -22.03 11.15 -15.05
C GLU A 71 -20.66 11.77 -14.83
N PRO A 72 -20.32 12.25 -13.62
CA PRO A 72 -18.98 12.71 -13.38
C PRO A 72 -18.10 11.49 -13.55
N SER A 73 -17.31 11.43 -14.61
CA SER A 73 -16.22 10.46 -14.75
C SER A 73 -15.07 10.81 -13.79
N GLY A 74 -15.40 11.26 -12.58
CA GLY A 74 -14.48 11.30 -11.47
C GLY A 74 -14.36 9.86 -11.01
N SER A 75 -13.18 9.28 -11.16
CA SER A 75 -12.81 8.11 -10.39
C SER A 75 -13.21 8.36 -8.93
N ASP A 76 -14.11 7.55 -8.37
CA ASP A 76 -14.46 7.51 -6.93
C ASP A 76 -13.25 7.10 -6.05
N ASP A 77 -12.05 6.97 -6.64
CA ASP A 77 -10.83 6.75 -5.91
C ASP A 77 -10.43 8.03 -5.14
N PRO A 78 -10.12 7.92 -3.83
CA PRO A 78 -9.68 9.05 -3.04
C PRO A 78 -8.40 9.64 -3.66
N PRO A 79 -8.27 10.98 -3.68
CA PRO A 79 -7.11 11.61 -4.30
C PRO A 79 -5.82 11.14 -3.64
N GLU A 80 -4.81 10.81 -4.44
CA GLU A 80 -3.55 10.31 -3.92
C GLU A 80 -2.67 11.43 -3.31
N GLU A 81 -1.95 11.09 -2.24
CA GLU A 81 -0.94 11.93 -1.61
C GLU A 81 0.39 11.19 -1.44
N PHE A 82 1.48 11.94 -1.57
CA PHE A 82 2.81 11.51 -1.19
C PHE A 82 3.09 11.86 0.27
N VAL A 83 3.66 10.90 0.98
CA VAL A 83 4.30 11.13 2.28
C VAL A 83 5.76 11.50 2.01
N LEU A 84 6.17 12.71 2.38
CA LEU A 84 7.51 13.23 2.18
C LEU A 84 8.19 13.46 3.53
N VAL A 85 9.43 13.01 3.69
CA VAL A 85 10.24 13.31 4.87
C VAL A 85 11.44 14.14 4.44
N GLU A 86 11.64 15.31 5.05
CA GLU A 86 12.79 16.15 4.77
C GLU A 86 14.08 15.45 5.23
N ILE A 87 15.07 15.36 4.34
CA ILE A 87 16.39 14.86 4.67
C ILE A 87 17.26 16.05 5.03
N PRO A 88 17.65 16.19 6.31
CA PRO A 88 18.49 17.28 6.72
C PRO A 88 19.90 17.15 6.19
N ASP A 89 20.54 18.29 5.94
CA ASP A 89 21.96 18.34 5.62
C ASP A 89 22.80 17.86 6.83
N GLY A 90 23.45 16.72 6.67
CA GLY A 90 24.31 16.11 7.69
C GLY A 90 23.59 15.23 8.70
N SER A 91 24.36 14.69 9.65
CA SER A 91 23.83 13.80 10.69
C SER A 91 23.05 14.59 11.74
N VAL A 92 21.83 14.14 12.05
CA VAL A 92 21.06 14.66 13.19
C VAL A 92 21.54 14.00 14.47
N ASP A 93 21.86 14.80 15.48
CA ASP A 93 22.10 14.31 16.84
C ASP A 93 20.75 13.92 17.47
N PRO A 94 20.52 12.64 17.80
CA PRO A 94 19.25 12.18 18.35
C PRO A 94 18.97 12.72 19.77
N THR A 95 19.98 13.29 20.44
CA THR A 95 19.83 13.89 21.77
C THR A 95 19.52 15.39 21.71
N ALA A 96 19.55 15.99 20.52
CA ALA A 96 19.23 17.39 20.35
C ALA A 96 17.72 17.63 20.55
N PRO A 97 17.34 18.78 21.15
CA PRO A 97 15.93 19.18 21.20
C PRO A 97 15.39 19.39 19.78
N GLY A 98 14.19 18.90 19.49
CA GLY A 98 13.61 19.00 18.15
C GLY A 98 14.06 17.92 17.16
N ALA A 99 14.88 16.95 17.60
CA ALA A 99 15.44 15.93 16.72
C ALA A 99 14.38 14.98 16.15
N ALA A 100 13.28 14.76 16.88
CA ALA A 100 12.17 13.93 16.42
C ALA A 100 11.35 14.66 15.35
N GLU A 101 11.04 15.93 15.60
CA GLU A 101 10.27 16.82 14.73
C GLU A 101 10.99 17.15 13.42
N ARG A 102 12.31 16.91 13.36
CA ARG A 102 13.12 17.12 12.14
C ARG A 102 12.76 16.17 11.01
N TYR A 103 12.11 15.05 11.32
CA TYR A 103 11.66 14.07 10.35
C TYR A 103 10.14 14.01 10.25
N ASP A 104 9.43 15.03 10.73
CA ASP A 104 7.97 15.07 10.64
C ASP A 104 7.52 14.94 9.17
N PRO A 105 6.57 14.04 8.88
CA PRO A 105 6.12 13.82 7.51
C PRO A 105 5.32 15.03 7.00
N LEU A 106 5.57 15.35 5.74
CA LEU A 106 4.88 16.36 4.94
C LEU A 106 4.01 15.65 3.90
N TYR A 107 2.78 16.12 3.71
CA TYR A 107 1.85 15.52 2.76
C TYR A 107 1.68 16.40 1.54
N ALA A 108 2.02 15.86 0.36
CA ALA A 108 1.90 16.56 -0.91
C ALA A 108 0.93 15.86 -1.86
N THR A 109 0.12 16.60 -2.61
CA THR A 109 -0.81 15.98 -3.56
C THR A 109 -0.04 15.27 -4.67
N ALA A 110 -0.47 14.06 -5.06
CA ALA A 110 0.15 13.31 -6.14
C ALA A 110 -0.45 13.60 -7.53
N GLU A 111 -1.59 14.29 -7.55
CA GLU A 111 -2.41 14.50 -8.75
C GLU A 111 -2.53 15.97 -9.13
N ALA A 112 -3.22 16.21 -10.25
CA ALA A 112 -3.52 17.53 -10.81
C ALA A 112 -2.29 18.34 -11.25
N TYR A 113 -1.25 17.63 -11.75
CA TYR A 113 -0.11 18.22 -12.43
C TYR A 113 -0.30 18.15 -13.95
N GLU A 114 0.32 19.08 -14.68
CA GLU A 114 0.26 19.15 -16.15
C GLU A 114 1.67 19.12 -16.76
N GLY A 115 1.78 18.60 -17.98
CA GLY A 115 3.02 18.58 -18.76
C GLY A 115 4.15 17.75 -18.13
N ASP A 116 5.39 18.17 -18.33
CA ASP A 116 6.61 17.45 -17.88
C ASP A 116 6.64 17.23 -16.36
N LEU A 117 6.01 18.11 -15.58
CA LEU A 117 5.91 17.94 -14.14
C LEU A 117 5.01 16.75 -13.78
N ALA A 118 3.92 16.54 -14.51
CA ALA A 118 3.04 15.39 -14.30
C ALA A 118 3.76 14.06 -14.51
N GLU A 119 4.57 13.97 -15.58
CA GLU A 119 5.37 12.77 -15.85
C GLU A 119 6.41 12.52 -14.75
N ARG A 120 7.11 13.57 -14.30
CA ARG A 120 8.10 13.46 -13.21
C ARG A 120 7.46 13.03 -11.89
N VAL A 121 6.33 13.61 -11.52
CA VAL A 121 5.59 13.26 -10.30
C VAL A 121 5.03 11.83 -10.38
N ALA A 122 4.48 11.44 -11.53
CA ALA A 122 3.96 10.09 -11.74
C ALA A 122 5.03 9.00 -11.66
N ALA A 123 6.28 9.32 -12.03
CA ALA A 123 7.42 8.42 -11.97
C ALA A 123 8.06 8.29 -10.57
N LEU A 124 7.60 9.06 -9.57
CA LEU A 124 8.14 8.96 -8.21
C LEU A 124 7.72 7.64 -7.56
N GLU A 125 8.71 6.88 -7.08
CA GLU A 125 8.50 5.66 -6.31
C GLU A 125 8.81 5.89 -4.82
N PRO A 126 8.14 5.16 -3.92
CA PRO A 126 8.54 5.08 -2.51
C PRO A 126 10.03 4.75 -2.36
N GLY A 127 10.69 5.48 -1.47
CA GLY A 127 12.11 5.48 -1.17
C GLY A 127 12.92 6.55 -1.91
N TYR A 128 12.42 7.08 -3.04
CA TYR A 128 13.18 8.02 -3.87
C TYR A 128 13.55 9.26 -3.07
N VAL A 129 14.78 9.71 -3.24
CA VAL A 129 15.26 10.99 -2.71
C VAL A 129 15.21 12.00 -3.84
N VAL A 130 14.48 13.09 -3.60
CA VAL A 130 14.26 14.16 -4.56
C VAL A 130 14.74 15.48 -4.01
N ASP A 131 15.25 16.33 -4.88
CA ASP A 131 15.34 17.77 -4.60
C ASP A 131 14.04 18.38 -5.14
N ALA A 132 13.27 19.03 -4.26
CA ALA A 132 11.94 19.52 -4.60
C ALA A 132 11.68 20.92 -4.05
N THR A 133 10.84 21.65 -4.79
CA THR A 133 10.20 22.88 -4.31
C THR A 133 8.72 22.62 -4.15
N LEU A 134 8.21 22.82 -2.94
CA LEU A 134 6.80 22.67 -2.59
C LEU A 134 6.16 24.04 -2.38
N ALA A 135 4.96 24.23 -2.90
CA ALA A 135 4.09 25.37 -2.61
C ALA A 135 2.89 24.90 -1.76
N TRP A 136 2.50 25.72 -0.79
CA TRP A 136 1.39 25.39 0.11
C TRP A 136 0.11 26.10 -0.32
N THR A 137 -0.94 25.33 -0.58
CA THR A 137 -2.26 25.85 -0.93
C THR A 137 -3.31 25.14 -0.09
N ASP A 138 -4.13 25.91 0.64
CA ASP A 138 -5.22 25.38 1.45
C ASP A 138 -4.82 24.24 2.39
N GLY A 139 -3.65 24.38 3.04
CA GLY A 139 -3.11 23.40 3.98
C GLY A 139 -2.49 22.15 3.36
N SER A 140 -2.41 22.07 2.02
CA SER A 140 -1.79 20.96 1.30
C SER A 140 -0.54 21.42 0.53
N ALA A 141 0.52 20.61 0.53
CA ALA A 141 1.69 20.90 -0.28
C ALA A 141 1.50 20.40 -1.73
N ARG A 142 2.09 21.11 -2.69
CA ARG A 142 2.12 20.74 -4.11
C ARG A 142 3.52 20.92 -4.68
N PHE A 143 3.94 20.01 -5.55
CA PHE A 143 5.21 20.16 -6.26
C PHE A 143 5.14 21.33 -7.23
N VAL A 144 6.13 22.22 -7.13
CA VAL A 144 6.42 23.25 -8.15
C VAL A 144 7.49 22.73 -9.09
N ASP A 145 8.47 22.02 -8.52
CA ASP A 145 9.55 21.36 -9.24
C ASP A 145 10.04 20.16 -8.44
N VAL A 146 10.51 19.13 -9.13
CA VAL A 146 11.00 17.89 -8.52
C VAL A 146 12.00 17.20 -9.43
N ASP A 147 13.15 16.85 -8.86
CA ASP A 147 14.20 16.09 -9.55
C ASP A 147 14.68 14.94 -8.66
N VAL A 148 14.77 13.74 -9.24
CA VAL A 148 15.25 12.55 -8.52
C VAL A 148 16.78 12.62 -8.39
N VAL A 149 17.26 12.65 -7.15
CA VAL A 149 18.68 12.65 -6.80
C VAL A 149 19.17 11.23 -6.56
N ARG A 150 18.32 10.40 -5.94
CA ARG A 150 18.66 9.01 -5.64
C ARG A 150 17.44 8.12 -5.67
N GLU A 151 17.57 7.03 -6.39
CA GLU A 151 16.49 6.06 -6.56
C GLU A 151 16.57 4.92 -5.51
N THR A 152 16.70 5.28 -4.23
CA THR A 152 16.50 4.31 -3.14
C THR A 152 15.05 3.81 -3.19
N ARG A 153 14.78 2.54 -2.96
CA ARG A 153 13.41 1.99 -3.02
C ARG A 153 12.93 1.54 -1.65
N PHE A 154 11.70 1.89 -1.29
CA PHE A 154 11.01 1.37 -0.12
C PHE A 154 9.95 0.36 -0.56
N ARG A 155 9.88 -0.76 0.15
CA ARG A 155 8.89 -1.83 -0.09
C ARG A 155 8.24 -2.15 1.25
N PHE A 156 6.93 -2.02 1.32
CA PHE A 156 6.14 -2.33 2.50
C PHE A 156 5.39 -3.64 2.25
N ALA A 157 5.50 -4.57 3.20
CA ALA A 157 4.76 -5.83 3.16
C ALA A 157 4.17 -6.10 4.52
N ASP A 158 2.86 -6.31 4.54
CA ASP A 158 2.10 -6.60 5.73
C ASP A 158 1.72 -8.08 5.78
N ASP A 159 1.46 -8.58 6.99
CA ASP A 159 1.04 -9.94 7.29
C ASP A 159 1.90 -11.02 6.60
N VAL A 160 3.22 -10.79 6.53
CA VAL A 160 4.10 -11.68 5.77
C VAL A 160 4.28 -13.02 6.47
N GLU A 161 4.17 -14.10 5.69
CA GLU A 161 4.49 -15.44 6.14
C GLU A 161 5.98 -15.74 5.98
N GLY A 162 6.54 -16.56 6.87
CA GLY A 162 7.91 -17.04 6.71
C GLY A 162 8.98 -15.95 6.83
N MET A 163 9.05 -15.30 8.00
CA MET A 163 10.12 -14.34 8.28
C MET A 163 11.49 -15.03 8.31
N PHE A 164 12.52 -14.36 7.78
CA PHE A 164 13.88 -14.89 7.76
C PHE A 164 14.35 -15.32 9.16
N GLU A 165 15.05 -16.45 9.23
CA GLU A 165 15.55 -17.02 10.49
C GLU A 165 16.37 -16.02 11.30
N ALA A 166 17.25 -15.25 10.64
CA ALA A 166 18.06 -14.21 11.28
C ALA A 166 17.21 -13.15 12.01
N ALA A 167 16.03 -12.80 11.49
CA ALA A 167 15.13 -11.85 12.14
C ALA A 167 14.45 -12.47 13.36
N VAL A 168 13.99 -13.72 13.24
CA VAL A 168 13.34 -14.45 14.34
C VAL A 168 14.32 -14.70 15.48
N GLU A 169 15.57 -15.08 15.17
CA GLU A 169 16.63 -15.27 16.16
C GLU A 169 17.01 -13.96 16.84
N ALA A 170 17.22 -12.89 16.07
CA ALA A 170 17.51 -11.57 16.63
C ALA A 170 16.36 -11.06 17.51
N TRP A 171 15.11 -11.28 17.11
CA TRP A 171 13.95 -10.92 17.93
C TRP A 171 13.89 -11.69 19.24
N ARG A 172 14.15 -13.01 19.22
CA ARG A 172 14.22 -13.83 20.44
C ARG A 172 15.28 -13.30 21.41
N ALA A 173 16.43 -12.87 20.91
CA ALA A 173 17.48 -12.27 21.72
C ALA A 173 17.03 -10.94 22.34
N VAL A 174 16.50 -10.02 21.52
CA VAL A 174 15.95 -8.72 21.97
C VAL A 174 14.91 -8.89 23.07
N ARG A 175 13.99 -9.84 22.89
CA ARG A 175 12.94 -10.16 23.88
C ARG A 175 13.49 -10.74 25.17
N ALA A 176 14.56 -11.55 25.09
CA ALA A 176 15.21 -12.09 26.28
C ALA A 176 15.93 -10.99 27.08
N GLU A 177 16.44 -9.97 26.41
CA GLU A 177 17.13 -8.82 27.02
C GLU A 177 16.17 -7.73 27.48
N GLY A 178 14.91 -7.77 27.04
CA GLY A 178 13.89 -6.77 27.36
C GLY A 178 14.08 -5.45 26.60
N GLU A 179 14.82 -5.48 25.50
CA GLU A 179 15.03 -4.30 24.65
C GLU A 179 13.84 -4.09 23.70
N ALA A 180 13.61 -2.84 23.32
CA ALA A 180 12.53 -2.48 22.39
C ALA A 180 12.96 -2.56 20.91
N VAL A 181 14.27 -2.53 20.65
CA VAL A 181 14.84 -2.48 19.30
C VAL A 181 16.03 -3.41 19.19
N GLY A 182 16.06 -4.22 18.14
CA GLY A 182 17.22 -5.05 17.76
C GLY A 182 17.90 -4.56 16.50
N SER A 183 19.18 -4.87 16.34
CA SER A 183 19.86 -4.69 15.05
C SER A 183 20.85 -5.82 14.76
N VAL A 184 20.91 -6.25 13.50
CA VAL A 184 21.85 -7.26 13.02
C VAL A 184 22.35 -6.91 11.62
N THR A 185 23.65 -7.04 11.39
CA THR A 185 24.24 -6.92 10.05
C THR A 185 24.22 -8.28 9.36
N THR A 186 23.60 -8.35 8.19
CA THR A 186 23.58 -9.55 7.36
C THR A 186 24.80 -9.60 6.45
N ARG A 187 25.17 -10.81 6.03
CA ARG A 187 26.36 -11.06 5.21
C ARG A 187 26.03 -11.98 4.04
N SER A 188 26.77 -11.84 2.95
CA SER A 188 26.75 -12.75 1.81
C SER A 188 27.41 -14.10 2.15
N ASN A 189 27.34 -15.05 1.22
CA ASN A 189 28.04 -16.33 1.34
C ASN A 189 29.57 -16.18 1.44
N ASP A 190 30.12 -15.09 0.89
CA ASP A 190 31.55 -14.76 0.96
C ASP A 190 31.93 -14.05 2.27
N GLY A 191 30.94 -13.74 3.12
CA GLY A 191 31.12 -13.08 4.41
C GLY A 191 31.07 -11.55 4.36
N ASP A 192 30.87 -10.97 3.17
CA ASP A 192 30.77 -9.52 3.00
C ASP A 192 29.44 -8.98 3.49
N PRO A 193 29.40 -7.86 4.25
CA PRO A 193 28.16 -7.22 4.66
C PRO A 193 27.31 -6.82 3.44
N ASN A 194 26.05 -7.27 3.41
CA ASN A 194 25.12 -7.01 2.30
C ASN A 194 23.82 -6.32 2.75
N GLY A 195 23.54 -6.25 4.04
CA GLY A 195 22.41 -5.49 4.58
C GLY A 195 22.49 -5.24 6.09
N ALA A 196 21.56 -4.43 6.58
CA ALA A 196 21.36 -4.13 7.99
C ALA A 196 19.88 -4.28 8.33
N LEU A 197 19.58 -5.19 9.25
CA LEU A 197 18.23 -5.49 9.72
C LEU A 197 18.01 -4.84 11.07
N TYR A 198 16.92 -4.08 11.19
CA TYR A 198 16.44 -3.47 12.43
C TYR A 198 15.09 -4.07 12.78
N LEU A 199 14.87 -4.36 14.06
CA LEU A 199 13.63 -4.95 14.56
C LEU A 199 13.02 -4.01 15.58
N PHE A 200 11.76 -3.66 15.40
CA PHE A 200 10.99 -2.82 16.32
C PHE A 200 9.89 -3.65 16.95
N ALA A 201 9.79 -3.63 18.28
CA ALA A 201 8.66 -4.25 18.96
C ALA A 201 7.35 -3.59 18.52
N ASP A 202 6.35 -4.39 18.14
CA ASP A 202 5.02 -3.88 17.82
C ASP A 202 4.10 -4.12 19.02
N ALA A 203 4.00 -3.11 19.88
CA ALA A 203 3.29 -3.23 21.14
C ALA A 203 1.76 -3.17 20.93
N PRO A 204 0.96 -3.85 21.77
CA PRO A 204 -0.49 -3.71 21.73
C PRO A 204 -0.94 -2.25 21.89
N GLY A 205 -1.72 -1.74 20.93
CA GLY A 205 -2.22 -0.37 20.92
C GLY A 205 -1.33 0.64 20.18
N SER A 206 -0.19 0.21 19.65
CA SER A 206 0.56 0.92 18.61
C SER A 206 0.50 0.13 17.31
N ASP A 207 0.60 0.81 16.17
CA ASP A 207 0.81 0.17 14.86
C ASP A 207 2.13 0.69 14.29
N THR A 208 3.22 0.01 14.66
CA THR A 208 4.58 0.40 14.28
C THR A 208 4.76 0.36 12.77
N PHE A 209 4.09 -0.56 12.08
CA PHE A 209 4.16 -0.70 10.64
C PHE A 209 3.50 0.50 9.95
N ALA A 210 2.30 0.88 10.38
CA ALA A 210 1.61 2.05 9.89
C ALA A 210 2.37 3.35 10.22
N ASP A 211 3.02 3.43 11.38
CA ASP A 211 3.84 4.58 11.78
C ASP A 211 5.10 4.71 10.91
N LEU A 212 5.80 3.61 10.61
CA LEU A 212 6.93 3.59 9.68
C LEU A 212 6.50 3.99 8.27
N ARG A 213 5.41 3.39 7.78
CA ARG A 213 4.87 3.67 6.43
C ARG A 213 4.41 5.11 6.27
N ALA A 214 3.84 5.70 7.33
CA ALA A 214 3.42 7.09 7.33
C ALA A 214 4.56 8.10 7.64
N GLY A 215 5.80 7.64 7.81
CA GLY A 215 6.93 8.49 8.17
C GLY A 215 6.88 9.06 9.59
N ARG A 216 5.91 8.66 10.43
CA ARG A 216 5.82 9.07 11.85
C ARG A 216 6.91 8.44 12.70
N LEU A 217 7.32 7.22 12.35
CA LEU A 217 8.54 6.60 12.85
C LEU A 217 9.62 6.72 11.76
N PRO A 218 10.68 7.52 11.96
CA PRO A 218 11.59 7.85 10.87
C PRO A 218 12.56 6.70 10.55
N ILE A 219 12.62 6.35 9.26
CA ILE A 219 13.56 5.36 8.71
C ILE A 219 14.90 6.02 8.35
N GLU A 220 14.90 7.33 8.16
CA GLU A 220 16.03 8.17 7.75
C GLU A 220 17.29 7.93 8.60
N PRO A 221 17.23 7.89 9.94
CA PRO A 221 18.41 7.65 10.77
C PRO A 221 19.05 6.27 10.52
N LEU A 222 18.26 5.25 10.17
CA LEU A 222 18.76 3.90 9.88
C LEU A 222 19.53 3.89 8.56
N VAL A 223 18.96 4.51 7.53
CA VAL A 223 19.61 4.64 6.22
C VAL A 223 20.85 5.53 6.31
N ALA A 224 20.79 6.62 7.07
CA ALA A 224 21.94 7.50 7.31
C ALA A 224 23.08 6.76 8.02
N ARG A 225 22.77 5.92 9.02
CA ARG A 225 23.75 5.07 9.69
C ARG A 225 24.41 4.08 8.73
N VAL A 226 23.64 3.47 7.84
CA VAL A 226 24.18 2.57 6.80
C VAL A 226 25.12 3.34 5.87
N ASN A 227 24.69 4.48 5.33
CA ASN A 227 25.51 5.30 4.44
C ASN A 227 26.82 5.75 5.11
N ALA A 228 26.75 6.20 6.37
CA ALA A 228 27.93 6.57 7.14
C ALA A 228 28.88 5.38 7.37
N SER A 229 28.34 4.19 7.66
CA SER A 229 29.15 2.98 7.88
C SER A 229 29.88 2.52 6.61
N ARG A 230 29.28 2.74 5.44
CA ARG A 230 29.86 2.38 4.15
C ARG A 230 30.68 3.49 3.50
N ALA A 231 30.57 4.72 4.01
CA ALA A 231 31.15 5.93 3.44
C ALA A 231 30.72 6.18 1.98
N ASP A 232 29.49 5.77 1.64
CA ASP A 232 28.88 5.95 0.32
C ASP A 232 27.41 6.31 0.48
N ASP A 233 26.83 6.79 -0.61
CA ASP A 233 25.44 7.19 -0.67
C ASP A 233 24.68 6.50 -1.83
N ASP A 234 25.14 5.32 -2.27
CA ASP A 234 24.54 4.60 -3.38
C ASP A 234 23.05 4.25 -3.10
N PRO A 235 22.23 4.06 -4.15
CA PRO A 235 20.84 3.66 -4.00
C PRO A 235 20.69 2.37 -3.17
N ARG A 236 19.77 2.41 -2.20
CA ARG A 236 19.46 1.29 -1.30
C ARG A 236 18.10 0.70 -1.62
N GLU A 237 17.85 -0.50 -1.12
CA GLU A 237 16.48 -1.01 -1.01
C GLU A 237 16.14 -1.26 0.44
N VAL A 238 15.02 -0.73 0.88
CA VAL A 238 14.55 -0.87 2.26
C VAL A 238 13.23 -1.63 2.25
N PHE A 239 13.22 -2.76 2.94
CA PHE A 239 12.02 -3.57 3.13
C PHE A 239 11.49 -3.34 4.53
N VAL A 240 10.23 -2.95 4.65
CA VAL A 240 9.50 -2.84 5.90
C VAL A 240 8.49 -3.98 5.93
N LEU A 241 8.71 -4.96 6.80
CA LEU A 241 7.99 -6.23 6.81
C LEU A 241 7.33 -6.42 8.18
N ARG A 242 6.00 -6.58 8.23
CA ARG A 242 5.27 -7.01 9.42
C ARG A 242 4.89 -8.48 9.27
N PRO A 243 5.51 -9.40 10.05
CA PRO A 243 5.19 -10.82 10.00
C PRO A 243 3.89 -11.16 10.73
N ALA A 244 3.09 -12.06 10.16
CA ALA A 244 1.83 -12.53 10.74
C ALA A 244 2.00 -13.21 12.12
N ALA A 245 3.12 -13.91 12.29
CA ALA A 245 3.36 -14.79 13.43
C ALA A 245 4.12 -14.15 14.60
N HIS A 246 4.56 -12.88 14.47
CA HIS A 246 5.44 -12.25 15.46
C HIS A 246 5.09 -10.78 15.71
N GLU A 247 5.19 -10.35 16.97
CA GLU A 247 4.89 -8.98 17.42
C GLU A 247 6.08 -8.02 17.23
N PHE A 248 6.64 -7.97 16.01
CA PHE A 248 7.68 -7.00 15.64
C PHE A 248 7.55 -6.56 14.19
N VAL A 249 8.07 -5.38 13.86
CA VAL A 249 8.25 -4.93 12.47
C VAL A 249 9.72 -4.92 12.12
N ALA A 250 10.07 -5.52 10.98
CA ALA A 250 11.44 -5.57 10.47
C ALA A 250 11.67 -4.48 9.44
N VAL A 251 12.70 -3.66 9.64
CA VAL A 251 13.22 -2.71 8.65
C VAL A 251 14.56 -3.23 8.15
N TYR A 252 14.59 -3.74 6.93
CA TYR A 252 15.76 -4.33 6.33
C TYR A 252 16.35 -3.43 5.24
N VAL A 253 17.48 -2.80 5.54
CA VAL A 253 18.22 -1.94 4.60
C VAL A 253 19.25 -2.78 3.85
N VAL A 254 18.97 -3.09 2.59
CA VAL A 254 19.87 -3.79 1.67
C VAL A 254 20.80 -2.78 0.98
N PHE A 255 22.09 -3.10 0.95
CA PHE A 255 23.13 -2.14 0.52
C PHE A 255 23.17 -1.92 -0.98
N ASP A 256 22.82 -2.96 -1.75
CA ASP A 256 22.74 -2.93 -3.20
C ASP A 256 21.31 -3.31 -3.61
N ARG A 257 20.55 -2.33 -4.12
CA ARG A 257 19.15 -2.50 -4.53
C ARG A 257 18.97 -3.46 -5.72
N ASP A 258 19.98 -3.55 -6.58
CA ASP A 258 19.96 -4.37 -7.78
C ASP A 258 20.70 -5.70 -7.55
N GLY A 259 21.21 -5.89 -6.33
CA GLY A 259 21.91 -7.09 -5.90
C GLY A 259 21.01 -8.31 -5.66
N VAL A 260 21.64 -9.48 -5.60
CA VAL A 260 20.98 -10.78 -5.42
C VAL A 260 20.10 -10.84 -4.17
N LEU A 261 20.56 -10.22 -3.08
CA LEU A 261 19.81 -10.18 -1.83
C LEU A 261 18.49 -9.43 -1.99
N ALA A 262 18.50 -8.23 -2.56
CA ALA A 262 17.29 -7.44 -2.78
C ALA A 262 16.30 -8.19 -3.67
N GLN A 263 16.80 -8.82 -4.75
CA GLN A 263 15.99 -9.67 -5.62
C GLN A 263 15.35 -10.84 -4.87
N THR A 264 16.14 -11.55 -4.04
CA THR A 264 15.65 -12.69 -3.27
C THR A 264 14.52 -12.27 -2.31
N VAL A 265 14.69 -11.13 -1.61
CA VAL A 265 13.65 -10.63 -0.69
C VAL A 265 12.38 -10.25 -1.45
N ARG A 266 12.51 -9.59 -2.61
CA ARG A 266 11.36 -9.27 -3.47
C ARG A 266 10.61 -10.52 -3.89
N ASP A 267 11.31 -11.52 -4.40
CA ASP A 267 10.70 -12.75 -4.88
C ASP A 267 10.05 -13.53 -3.73
N THR A 268 10.69 -13.55 -2.56
CA THR A 268 10.19 -14.27 -1.38
C THR A 268 8.84 -13.73 -0.91
N TYR A 269 8.67 -12.41 -0.93
CA TYR A 269 7.47 -11.75 -0.40
C TYR A 269 6.57 -11.13 -1.48
N GLY A 270 6.80 -11.47 -2.75
CA GLY A 270 6.00 -10.95 -3.87
C GLY A 270 6.11 -9.43 -4.09
N LEU A 271 7.20 -8.79 -3.67
CA LEU A 271 7.37 -7.32 -3.69
C LEU A 271 7.93 -6.80 -5.02
N GLY A 272 7.62 -7.49 -6.12
CA GLY A 272 7.99 -7.10 -7.48
C GLY A 272 7.45 -5.73 -7.86
N SER A 273 8.07 -5.10 -8.86
CA SER A 273 7.85 -3.71 -9.27
C SER A 273 6.37 -3.34 -9.41
N GLY A 274 5.81 -2.69 -8.37
CA GLY A 274 4.80 -1.61 -8.41
C GLY A 274 3.48 -1.81 -9.17
N PHE A 275 3.23 -2.94 -9.83
CA PHE A 275 2.05 -3.15 -10.65
C PHE A 275 1.02 -4.09 -10.00
N VAL A 276 1.37 -4.71 -8.87
CA VAL A 276 0.51 -5.72 -8.20
C VAL A 276 -0.36 -5.11 -7.09
N ALA A 277 -0.12 -3.87 -6.69
CA ALA A 277 -0.93 -3.19 -5.66
C ALA A 277 -2.40 -2.90 -6.07
N GLY A 278 -2.83 -3.29 -7.29
CA GLY A 278 -4.19 -3.07 -7.80
C GLY A 278 -4.97 -4.32 -8.24
N LEU A 279 -4.41 -5.54 -8.14
CA LEU A 279 -5.06 -6.76 -8.68
C LEU A 279 -5.45 -7.83 -7.64
N ASP A 280 -4.89 -7.83 -6.43
CA ASP A 280 -5.08 -8.93 -5.46
C ASP A 280 -6.34 -8.84 -4.57
N ALA A 281 -7.38 -8.13 -4.99
CA ALA A 281 -8.70 -8.17 -4.31
C ALA A 281 -9.84 -8.72 -5.18
N ARG A 282 -9.61 -8.95 -6.49
CA ARG A 282 -10.70 -9.22 -7.45
C ARG A 282 -10.48 -10.42 -8.37
N GLU A 283 -9.28 -10.99 -8.42
CA GLU A 283 -9.02 -12.19 -9.25
C GLU A 283 -9.40 -13.50 -8.53
N VAL A 284 -9.41 -13.52 -7.20
CA VAL A 284 -9.80 -14.71 -6.42
C VAL A 284 -11.30 -14.97 -6.45
N GLU A 285 -12.15 -13.93 -6.60
CA GLU A 285 -13.61 -14.09 -6.75
C GLU A 285 -14.03 -14.48 -8.19
N ALA A 286 -13.21 -14.15 -9.19
CA ALA A 286 -13.52 -14.48 -10.59
C ALA A 286 -13.24 -15.95 -10.95
N LEU A 287 -12.36 -16.63 -10.21
CA LEU A 287 -12.03 -18.04 -10.44
C LEU A 287 -12.99 -19.02 -9.75
N ASP A 288 -13.73 -18.58 -8.72
CA ASP A 288 -14.73 -19.40 -8.02
C ASP A 288 -16.16 -19.25 -8.59
N ALA A 289 -16.41 -18.23 -9.41
CA ALA A 289 -17.73 -18.00 -10.03
C ALA A 289 -18.00 -18.87 -11.28
N ASP A 290 -17.00 -19.52 -11.88
CA ASP A 290 -17.16 -20.31 -13.12
C ASP A 290 -17.28 -21.83 -12.88
N ARG A 291 -17.47 -22.26 -11.62
CA ARG A 291 -17.65 -23.69 -11.28
C ARG A 291 -19.07 -24.03 -10.83
N GLY A 292 -20.06 -23.46 -11.50
CA GLY A 292 -21.46 -23.75 -11.26
C GLY A 292 -22.32 -23.75 -12.53
N ASP A 293 -22.78 -24.94 -12.91
CA ASP A 293 -23.99 -25.23 -13.68
C ASP A 293 -23.90 -25.39 -15.22
N GLY A 294 -24.38 -26.54 -15.71
CA GLY A 294 -24.58 -26.84 -17.14
C GLY A 294 -24.03 -28.21 -17.57
N ALA A 295 -24.70 -29.32 -17.24
CA ALA A 295 -25.68 -29.99 -18.11
C ALA A 295 -25.07 -30.78 -19.28
N ASP A 296 -25.04 -32.10 -19.09
CA ASP A 296 -25.26 -33.19 -20.04
C ASP A 296 -25.09 -32.88 -21.54
N THR A 297 -24.03 -33.43 -22.13
CA THR A 297 -24.12 -33.89 -23.52
C THR A 297 -23.28 -35.14 -23.74
N HIS A 298 -24.00 -36.24 -23.94
CA HIS A 298 -23.52 -37.47 -24.56
C HIS A 298 -22.71 -37.16 -25.83
N VAL A 299 -21.44 -37.58 -25.88
CA VAL A 299 -20.70 -37.70 -27.13
C VAL A 299 -20.17 -39.12 -27.29
N ASP A 300 -20.83 -39.77 -28.25
CA ASP A 300 -20.59 -41.01 -28.97
C ASP A 300 -19.15 -41.57 -28.95
N GLU A 301 -19.02 -42.78 -28.43
CA GLU A 301 -17.87 -43.66 -28.64
C GLU A 301 -17.93 -44.27 -30.04
N SER A 302 -16.95 -43.99 -30.91
CA SER A 302 -16.48 -44.98 -31.90
C SER A 302 -15.32 -44.51 -32.78
N ARG A 303 -14.36 -45.45 -32.96
CA ARG A 303 -13.21 -45.53 -33.88
C ARG A 303 -11.93 -44.88 -33.32
N GLY A 304 -10.79 -45.57 -33.17
CA GLY A 304 -10.37 -46.85 -33.68
C GLY A 304 -8.98 -46.73 -34.31
N ASN A 305 -8.00 -47.38 -33.68
CA ASN A 305 -6.76 -47.95 -34.23
C ASN A 305 -5.58 -47.00 -34.59
N GLY A 306 -4.39 -47.35 -34.10
CA GLY A 306 -3.13 -46.98 -34.74
C GLY A 306 -1.95 -46.81 -33.79
N ASP A 307 -1.20 -47.89 -33.60
CA ASP A 307 0.11 -48.00 -32.95
C ASP A 307 1.14 -46.92 -33.37
N ASN A 308 2.05 -46.55 -32.45
CA ASN A 308 3.48 -46.85 -32.61
C ASN A 308 4.35 -46.30 -31.45
N ASP A 309 5.20 -47.21 -30.97
CA ASP A 309 6.59 -47.09 -30.50
C ASP A 309 6.99 -45.91 -29.58
N HIS A 310 7.34 -46.20 -28.32
CA HIS A 310 8.69 -46.58 -27.86
C HIS A 310 9.75 -45.52 -28.18
N ASP A 311 10.19 -44.79 -27.15
CA ASP A 311 11.62 -44.77 -26.80
C ASP A 311 11.80 -44.31 -25.35
N ASP A 312 12.35 -45.23 -24.58
CA ASP A 312 12.72 -45.16 -23.17
C ASP A 312 14.16 -44.59 -23.11
N PHE A 313 14.36 -43.47 -22.41
CA PHE A 313 15.69 -42.84 -22.30
C PHE A 313 16.18 -42.96 -20.86
N ASP A 314 17.05 -43.94 -20.62
CA ASP A 314 17.68 -44.25 -19.33
C ASP A 314 18.99 -43.44 -19.15
N PRO A 315 19.12 -42.56 -18.14
CA PRO A 315 20.26 -41.65 -17.98
C PRO A 315 21.35 -42.15 -17.01
N LEU A 316 21.83 -43.40 -17.14
CA LEU A 316 22.95 -43.94 -16.32
C LEU A 316 24.21 -44.35 -17.08
N ASP A 317 24.51 -43.72 -18.23
CA ASP A 317 25.81 -43.92 -18.89
C ASP A 317 26.45 -42.58 -19.29
N ARG A 318 27.23 -42.00 -18.37
CA ARG A 318 28.39 -41.18 -18.75
C ARG A 318 29.39 -41.05 -17.59
N VAL A 319 30.43 -41.87 -17.75
CA VAL A 319 31.83 -41.74 -17.30
C VAL A 319 32.35 -40.32 -17.13
#